data_AF-A0A7C5IIQ3-F1
#
_entry.id   AF-A0A7C5IIQ3-F1
#
_cell.length_a   1.000
_cell.length_b   1.000
_cell.length_c   1.000
_cell.angle_alpha   90.00
_cell.angle_beta   90.00
_cell.angle_gamma   90.00
#
_symmetry.space_group_name_H-M   'P 1'
#
loop_
_entity.id
_entity.type
_entity.pdbx_description
1 polymer ?
#
loop_
_entity_poly.entity_id
_entity_poly.type
_entity_poly.pdbx_seq_one_letter_code
_entity_poly.pdbx_strand_id
1 'polypeptide(L)'
;MDIIHQLSPVLHIFWESTSTTVEGFWGLLGLGAFTLVFVLFTLRAWNRRPFAIRALPAVQRARAAVGRAMETGEGVDVALGTGRVGDLNTADTLAGLSLVSYLAKRGAQAEIPVHVRVAEPTALAAALASLQQGAQSTGYPQTYHPRQGEFVAPSPLGYGAGVAAAMGRDPVALNALV
;
A
#
# COMPACT_ATOMS: atom_id res chain seq x y z
N MET A 1 2.06 -24.28 72.89
CA MET A 1 3.15 -25.01 72.22
C MET A 1 2.79 -25.02 70.74
N ASP A 2 2.65 -23.84 70.10
CA ASP A 2 1.79 -23.70 68.90
C ASP A 2 2.27 -22.61 67.90
N ILE A 3 3.57 -22.33 67.83
CA ILE A 3 4.11 -21.38 66.84
C ILE A 3 4.93 -22.10 65.75
N ILE A 4 5.44 -23.30 66.04
CA ILE A 4 6.33 -24.04 65.13
C ILE A 4 5.54 -24.77 64.01
N HIS A 5 4.26 -25.11 64.24
CA HIS A 5 3.43 -25.78 63.23
C HIS A 5 2.80 -24.86 62.17
N GLN A 6 2.85 -23.53 62.35
CA GLN A 6 2.20 -22.58 61.43
C GLN A 6 3.15 -22.03 60.35
N LEU A 7 4.46 -22.29 60.47
CA LEU A 7 5.50 -21.77 59.55
C LEU A 7 5.93 -22.78 58.47
N SER A 8 5.49 -24.04 58.52
CA SER A 8 5.87 -25.05 57.52
C SER A 8 5.34 -24.80 56.09
N PRO A 9 4.12 -24.26 55.85
CA PRO A 9 3.64 -24.07 54.48
C PRO A 9 4.30 -22.87 53.77
N VAL A 10 4.78 -21.87 54.52
CA VAL A 10 5.45 -20.68 53.97
C VAL A 10 6.86 -21.01 53.47
N LEU A 11 7.57 -21.92 54.15
CA LEU A 11 8.89 -22.38 53.75
C LEU A 11 8.85 -23.25 52.47
N HIS A 12 7.76 -24.00 52.24
CA HIS A 12 7.58 -24.75 51.01
C HIS A 12 7.33 -23.86 49.78
N ILE A 13 6.59 -22.76 49.92
CA ILE A 13 6.38 -21.77 48.83
C ILE A 13 7.71 -21.12 48.41
N PHE A 14 8.61 -20.86 49.38
CA PHE A 14 9.93 -20.30 49.09
C PHE A 14 10.90 -21.31 48.43
N TRP A 15 10.81 -22.59 48.78
CA TRP A 15 11.64 -23.64 48.18
C TRP A 15 11.25 -23.94 46.72
N GLU A 16 9.96 -23.88 46.39
CA GLU A 16 9.44 -24.18 45.05
C GLU A 16 9.65 -23.03 44.05
N SER A 17 9.83 -21.79 44.54
CA SER A 17 10.16 -20.62 43.71
C SER A 17 11.61 -20.60 43.21
N THR A 18 12.48 -21.51 43.68
CA THR A 18 13.91 -21.49 43.31
C THR A 18 14.20 -22.29 42.04
N SER A 19 13.32 -23.22 41.63
CA SER A 19 13.47 -24.04 40.41
C SER A 19 13.17 -23.29 39.11
N THR A 20 12.54 -22.11 39.17
CA THR A 20 12.25 -21.24 38.01
C THR A 20 13.47 -20.43 37.55
N THR A 21 14.58 -20.45 38.28
CA THR A 21 15.79 -19.69 37.92
C THR A 21 16.51 -20.28 36.70
N VAL A 22 16.55 -21.60 36.57
CA VAL A 22 17.24 -22.29 35.45
C VAL A 22 16.42 -22.14 34.16
N GLU A 23 15.10 -22.30 34.22
CA GLU A 23 14.22 -22.09 33.06
C GLU A 23 14.17 -20.62 32.64
N GLY A 24 14.13 -19.69 33.60
CA GLY A 24 14.26 -18.26 33.34
C GLY A 24 15.61 -17.87 32.73
N PHE A 25 16.69 -18.53 33.16
CA PHE A 25 18.01 -18.36 32.57
C PHE A 25 18.05 -18.81 31.11
N TRP A 26 17.48 -19.97 30.77
CA TRP A 26 17.35 -20.43 29.39
C TRP A 26 16.46 -19.49 28.54
N GLY A 27 15.38 -18.97 29.13
CA GLY A 27 14.53 -17.97 28.48
C GLY A 27 15.26 -16.66 28.16
N LEU A 28 16.06 -16.15 29.12
CA LEU A 28 16.88 -14.96 28.92
C LEU A 28 18.01 -15.18 27.92
N LEU A 29 18.64 -16.35 27.92
CA LEU A 29 19.62 -16.74 26.90
C LEU A 29 18.98 -16.80 25.51
N GLY A 30 17.79 -17.41 25.40
CA GLY A 30 17.05 -17.49 24.15
C GLY A 30 16.64 -16.12 23.62
N LEU A 31 16.14 -15.24 24.48
CA LEU A 31 15.80 -13.87 24.13
C LEU A 31 17.04 -13.08 23.71
N GLY A 32 18.14 -13.19 24.46
CA GLY A 32 19.41 -12.53 24.13
C GLY A 32 19.97 -13.00 22.79
N ALA A 33 19.93 -14.30 22.51
CA ALA A 33 20.34 -14.86 21.23
C ALA A 33 19.43 -14.38 20.09
N PHE A 34 18.11 -14.37 20.28
CA PHE A 34 17.17 -13.85 19.29
C PHE A 34 17.41 -12.37 19.00
N THR A 35 17.54 -11.54 20.04
CA THR A 35 17.83 -10.11 19.89
C THR A 35 19.17 -9.88 19.21
N LEU A 36 20.21 -10.63 19.56
CA LEU A 36 21.52 -10.55 18.90
C LEU A 36 21.41 -10.89 17.41
N VAL A 37 20.76 -12.00 17.07
CA VAL A 37 20.54 -12.41 15.68
C VAL A 37 19.72 -11.36 14.93
N PHE A 38 18.63 -10.87 15.52
CA PHE A 38 17.78 -9.82 14.96
C PHE A 38 18.55 -8.53 14.67
N VAL A 39 19.36 -8.06 15.63
CA VAL A 39 20.21 -6.86 15.46
C VAL A 39 21.27 -7.10 14.38
N LEU A 40 21.94 -8.25 14.37
CA LEU A 40 22.94 -8.59 13.36
C LEU A 40 22.32 -8.63 11.94
N PHE A 41 21.14 -9.23 11.78
CA PHE A 41 20.43 -9.23 10.50
C PHE A 41 19.98 -7.83 10.09
N THR A 42 19.50 -7.01 11.03
CA THR A 42 19.08 -5.62 10.76
C THR A 42 20.26 -4.75 10.33
N LEU A 43 21.39 -4.81 11.04
CA LEU A 43 22.61 -4.10 10.67
C LEU A 43 23.18 -4.60 9.35
N ARG A 44 23.13 -5.91 9.09
CA ARG A 44 23.55 -6.50 7.81
C ARG A 44 22.61 -6.12 6.67
N ALA A 45 21.32 -5.93 6.92
CA ALA A 45 20.36 -5.44 5.94
C ALA A 45 20.60 -3.96 5.62
N TRP A 46 20.92 -3.16 6.63
CA TRP A 46 21.25 -1.73 6.47
C TRP A 46 22.52 -1.52 5.63
N ASN A 47 23.54 -2.36 5.81
CA ASN A 47 24.80 -2.27 5.09
C ASN A 47 24.79 -2.92 3.69
N ARG A 48 23.66 -3.47 3.24
CA ARG A 48 23.56 -3.96 1.86
C ARG A 48 23.44 -2.76 0.93
N ARG A 49 24.41 -2.64 0.01
CA ARG A 49 24.32 -1.73 -1.14
C ARG A 49 22.95 -1.88 -1.78
N PRO A 50 22.31 -0.80 -2.25
CA PRO A 50 20.98 -0.88 -2.84
C PRO A 50 21.02 -1.98 -3.90
N PHE A 51 20.21 -3.03 -3.70
CA PHE A 51 20.02 -4.04 -4.73
C PHE A 51 19.64 -3.28 -6.00
N ALA A 52 20.30 -3.59 -7.12
CA ALA A 52 19.94 -2.99 -8.40
C ALA A 52 18.53 -3.49 -8.76
N ILE A 53 17.50 -2.76 -8.31
CA ILE A 53 16.12 -3.06 -8.65
C ILE A 53 16.00 -2.86 -10.15
N ARG A 54 15.70 -3.94 -10.89
CA ARG A 54 15.47 -3.87 -12.33
C ARG A 54 14.32 -2.90 -12.58
N ALA A 55 14.59 -1.79 -13.25
CA ALA A 55 13.57 -0.85 -13.62
C ALA A 55 12.57 -1.53 -14.58
N LEU A 56 11.29 -1.53 -14.20
CA LEU A 56 10.23 -2.11 -15.02
C LEU A 56 9.99 -1.21 -16.24
N PRO A 57 10.07 -1.74 -17.48
CA PRO A 57 9.87 -0.94 -18.68
C PRO A 57 8.51 -0.22 -18.70
N ALA A 58 7.46 -0.85 -18.16
CA ALA A 58 6.14 -0.25 -18.03
C ALA A 58 6.15 1.02 -17.16
N VAL A 59 6.84 0.99 -16.02
CA VAL A 59 6.95 2.15 -15.11
C VAL A 59 7.76 3.28 -15.75
N GLN A 60 8.82 2.95 -16.49
CA GLN A 60 9.60 3.96 -17.23
C GLN A 60 8.77 4.63 -18.32
N ARG A 61 8.01 3.84 -19.09
CA ARG A 61 7.08 4.38 -20.11
C ARG A 61 5.99 5.24 -19.50
N ALA A 62 5.42 4.84 -18.36
CA ALA A 62 4.43 5.65 -17.65
C ALA A 62 5.02 7.00 -17.22
N ARG A 63 6.24 7.03 -16.66
CA ARG A 63 6.92 8.30 -16.31
C ARG A 63 7.17 9.18 -17.53
N ALA A 64 7.65 8.60 -18.62
CA ALA A 64 7.87 9.33 -19.87
C ALA A 64 6.55 9.86 -20.47
N ALA A 65 5.49 9.06 -20.41
CA ALA A 65 4.17 9.46 -20.90
C ALA A 65 3.56 10.59 -20.06
N VAL A 66 3.74 10.58 -18.74
CA VAL A 66 3.40 11.72 -17.87
C VAL A 66 4.22 12.96 -18.25
N GLY A 67 5.52 12.80 -18.54
CA GLY A 67 6.34 13.89 -19.06
C GLY A 67 5.79 14.48 -20.36
N ARG A 68 5.39 13.64 -21.32
CA ARG A 68 4.75 14.11 -22.55
C ARG A 68 3.40 14.78 -22.31
N ALA A 69 2.58 14.25 -21.39
CA ALA A 69 1.31 14.86 -21.01
C ALA A 69 1.49 16.31 -20.51
N MET A 70 2.60 16.61 -19.83
CA MET A 70 2.95 17.98 -19.45
C MET A 70 3.16 18.90 -20.66
N GLU A 71 3.77 18.36 -21.70
CA GLU A 71 4.19 19.11 -22.89
C GLU A 71 3.02 19.28 -23.87
N THR A 72 2.16 18.27 -24.00
CA THR A 72 1.04 18.24 -24.94
C THR A 72 -0.28 18.70 -24.34
N GLY A 73 -0.40 18.71 -23.01
CA GLY A 73 -1.67 18.94 -22.30
C GLY A 73 -2.65 17.77 -22.41
N GLU A 74 -2.24 16.64 -22.99
CA GLU A 74 -3.09 15.44 -23.09
C GLU A 74 -3.29 14.79 -21.72
N GLY A 75 -4.47 14.19 -21.53
CA GLY A 75 -4.82 13.54 -20.27
C GLY A 75 -4.13 12.20 -20.03
N VAL A 76 -4.31 11.70 -18.81
CA VAL A 76 -3.88 10.36 -18.40
C VAL A 76 -5.10 9.56 -17.93
N ASP A 77 -5.21 8.35 -18.45
CA ASP A 77 -6.31 7.44 -18.16
C ASP A 77 -5.82 6.20 -17.42
N VAL A 78 -6.52 5.83 -16.34
CA VAL A 78 -6.22 4.64 -15.53
C VAL A 78 -7.46 3.76 -15.42
N ALA A 79 -7.35 2.52 -15.84
CA ALA A 79 -8.37 1.49 -15.67
C ALA A 79 -7.90 0.51 -14.58
N LEU A 80 -8.56 0.53 -13.41
CA LEU A 80 -8.24 -0.30 -12.23
C LEU A 80 -8.76 -1.75 -12.33
N GLY A 81 -9.39 -2.10 -13.44
CA GLY A 81 -9.96 -3.44 -13.65
C GLY A 81 -11.24 -3.67 -12.84
N THR A 82 -11.51 -4.96 -12.61
CA THR A 82 -12.69 -5.45 -11.88
C THR A 82 -12.38 -5.83 -10.43
N GLY A 83 -11.25 -5.34 -9.91
CA GLY A 83 -10.82 -5.59 -8.55
C GLY A 83 -11.66 -4.83 -7.51
N ARG A 84 -11.88 -5.45 -6.35
CA ARG A 84 -12.64 -4.90 -5.24
C ARG A 84 -11.73 -4.70 -4.03
N VAL A 85 -11.91 -3.58 -3.31
CA VAL A 85 -11.25 -3.38 -2.01
C VAL A 85 -12.03 -4.16 -0.96
N GLY A 86 -11.34 -5.05 -0.23
CA GLY A 86 -11.94 -5.91 0.80
C GLY A 86 -12.22 -7.35 0.36
N ASP A 87 -11.61 -7.81 -0.75
CA ASP A 87 -11.68 -9.19 -1.26
C ASP A 87 -10.28 -9.77 -1.56
N LEU A 88 -10.21 -10.95 -2.17
CA LEU A 88 -8.98 -11.60 -2.62
C LEU A 88 -8.14 -10.72 -3.56
N ASN A 89 -8.78 -9.87 -4.37
CA ASN A 89 -8.13 -8.98 -5.34
C ASN A 89 -7.74 -7.61 -4.73
N THR A 90 -7.77 -7.48 -3.39
CA THR A 90 -7.45 -6.21 -2.72
C THR A 90 -6.02 -5.78 -3.01
N ALA A 91 -5.06 -6.71 -3.02
CA ALA A 91 -3.65 -6.37 -3.25
C ALA A 91 -3.44 -5.72 -4.64
N ASP A 92 -4.05 -6.28 -5.69
CA ASP A 92 -3.95 -5.77 -7.05
C ASP A 92 -4.62 -4.39 -7.17
N THR A 93 -5.80 -4.25 -6.57
CA THR A 93 -6.54 -2.97 -6.53
C THR A 93 -5.72 -1.88 -5.82
N LEU A 94 -5.08 -2.21 -4.70
CA LEU A 94 -4.22 -1.28 -3.95
C LEU A 94 -2.94 -0.92 -4.72
N ALA A 95 -2.36 -1.86 -5.47
CA ALA A 95 -1.24 -1.57 -6.35
C ALA A 95 -1.64 -0.56 -7.44
N GLY A 96 -2.83 -0.72 -8.03
CA GLY A 96 -3.38 0.25 -8.98
C GLY A 96 -3.70 1.60 -8.35
N LEU A 97 -4.27 1.62 -7.15
CA LEU A 97 -4.53 2.87 -6.40
C LEU A 97 -3.25 3.61 -6.03
N SER A 98 -2.13 2.90 -5.87
CA SER A 98 -0.81 3.52 -5.68
C SER A 98 -0.37 4.27 -6.94
N LEU A 99 -0.65 3.74 -8.12
CA LEU A 99 -0.43 4.45 -9.39
C LEU A 99 -1.36 5.67 -9.52
N VAL A 100 -2.64 5.53 -9.19
CA VAL A 100 -3.60 6.66 -9.17
C VAL A 100 -3.11 7.76 -8.23
N SER A 101 -2.65 7.42 -7.03
CA SER A 101 -2.12 8.39 -6.07
C SER A 101 -0.88 9.12 -6.59
N TYR A 102 0.01 8.40 -7.30
CA TYR A 102 1.18 9.00 -7.94
C TYR A 102 0.77 9.97 -9.07
N LEU A 103 -0.14 9.54 -9.93
CA LEU A 103 -0.63 10.34 -11.05
C LEU A 103 -1.46 11.53 -10.59
N ALA A 104 -2.28 11.40 -9.55
CA ALA A 104 -3.06 12.48 -8.98
C ALA A 104 -2.17 13.64 -8.49
N LYS A 105 -1.09 13.33 -7.79
CA LYS A 105 -0.12 14.34 -7.35
C LYS A 105 0.58 15.01 -8.52
N ARG A 106 1.03 14.22 -9.50
CA ARG A 106 1.71 14.73 -10.69
C ARG A 106 0.78 15.58 -11.54
N GLY A 107 -0.43 15.09 -11.81
CA GLY A 107 -1.45 15.79 -12.58
C GLY A 107 -1.91 17.08 -11.90
N ALA A 108 -2.06 17.10 -10.57
CA ALA A 108 -2.39 18.32 -9.84
C ALA A 108 -1.33 19.42 -9.95
N GLN A 109 -0.04 19.07 -9.84
CA GLN A 109 1.09 20.02 -10.00
C GLN A 109 1.24 20.53 -11.44
N ALA A 110 0.69 19.78 -12.38
CA ALA A 110 0.92 19.91 -13.81
C ALA A 110 -0.27 20.41 -14.61
N GLU A 111 -1.42 20.50 -13.96
CA GLU A 111 -2.72 20.70 -14.59
C GLU A 111 -3.05 19.65 -15.67
N ILE A 112 -2.52 18.43 -15.54
CA ILE A 112 -2.86 17.30 -16.42
C ILE A 112 -4.15 16.65 -15.91
N PRO A 113 -5.17 16.46 -16.77
CA PRO A 113 -6.38 15.75 -16.38
C PRO A 113 -6.09 14.26 -16.17
N VAL A 114 -6.41 13.76 -14.98
CA VAL A 114 -6.30 12.33 -14.61
C VAL A 114 -7.69 11.75 -14.47
N HIS A 115 -7.99 10.72 -15.25
CA HIS A 115 -9.26 10.01 -15.23
C HIS A 115 -9.05 8.56 -14.79
N VAL A 116 -9.95 8.06 -13.95
CA VAL A 116 -9.87 6.73 -13.34
C VAL A 116 -11.18 5.99 -13.56
N ARG A 117 -11.11 4.81 -14.16
CA ARG A 117 -12.25 3.97 -14.51
C ARG A 117 -12.23 2.67 -13.72
N VAL A 118 -13.34 2.35 -13.08
CA VAL A 118 -13.47 1.19 -12.20
C VAL A 118 -14.73 0.39 -12.51
N ALA A 119 -14.70 -0.91 -12.20
CA ALA A 119 -15.89 -1.76 -12.25
C ALA A 119 -16.61 -1.87 -10.90
N GLU A 120 -15.98 -1.42 -9.81
CA GLU A 120 -16.44 -1.68 -8.43
C GLU A 120 -16.62 -0.39 -7.62
N PRO A 121 -17.72 -0.23 -6.87
CA PRO A 121 -17.98 1.00 -6.10
C PRO A 121 -16.96 1.26 -4.98
N THR A 122 -16.42 0.21 -4.36
CA THR A 122 -15.40 0.37 -3.30
C THR A 122 -14.08 0.89 -3.87
N ALA A 123 -13.70 0.41 -5.06
CA ALA A 123 -12.55 0.93 -5.80
C ALA A 123 -12.79 2.38 -6.26
N LEU A 124 -14.03 2.74 -6.66
CA LEU A 124 -14.38 4.12 -7.02
C LEU A 124 -14.13 5.07 -5.84
N ALA A 125 -14.64 4.73 -4.66
CA ALA A 125 -14.49 5.55 -3.47
C ALA A 125 -13.01 5.76 -3.12
N ALA A 126 -12.20 4.69 -3.18
CA ALA A 126 -10.77 4.77 -2.93
C ALA A 126 -10.02 5.58 -4.00
N ALA A 127 -10.43 5.47 -5.27
CA ALA A 127 -9.86 6.26 -6.37
C ALA A 127 -10.15 7.76 -6.21
N LEU A 128 -11.40 8.13 -5.92
CA LEU A 128 -11.79 9.51 -5.66
C LEU A 128 -11.06 10.10 -4.45
N ALA A 129 -10.94 9.33 -3.37
CA ALA A 129 -10.14 9.73 -2.21
C ALA A 129 -8.67 9.97 -2.56
N SER A 130 -8.09 9.10 -3.40
CA SER A 130 -6.70 9.24 -3.86
C SER A 130 -6.50 10.48 -4.75
N LEU A 131 -7.46 10.76 -5.64
CA LEU A 131 -7.46 11.96 -6.49
C LEU A 131 -7.57 13.24 -5.65
N GLN A 132 -8.53 13.27 -4.72
CA GLN A 132 -8.74 14.39 -3.81
C GLN A 132 -7.51 14.64 -2.93
N GLN A 133 -6.93 13.59 -2.33
CA GLN A 133 -5.73 13.69 -1.52
C GLN A 133 -4.53 14.17 -2.35
N GLY A 134 -4.40 13.72 -3.59
CA GLY A 134 -3.36 14.20 -4.51
C GLY A 134 -3.44 15.71 -4.76
N ALA A 135 -4.63 16.21 -5.07
CA ALA A 135 -4.88 17.64 -5.26
C ALA A 135 -4.64 18.46 -3.97
N GLN A 136 -5.14 17.99 -2.83
CA GLN A 136 -4.96 18.67 -1.55
C GLN A 136 -3.50 18.72 -1.10
N SER A 137 -2.79 17.60 -1.18
CA SER A 137 -1.40 17.50 -0.71
C SER A 137 -0.40 18.30 -1.55
N THR A 138 -0.79 18.70 -2.76
CA THR A 138 0.03 19.51 -3.66
C THR A 138 -0.28 21.00 -3.58
N GLY A 139 -1.31 21.40 -2.82
CA GLY A 139 -1.74 22.79 -2.70
C GLY A 139 -2.66 23.28 -3.83
N TYR A 140 -3.15 22.39 -4.68
CA TYR A 140 -4.05 22.69 -5.81
C TYR A 140 -5.40 21.96 -5.68
N PRO A 141 -6.18 22.19 -4.60
CA PRO A 141 -7.45 21.49 -4.38
C PRO A 141 -8.48 21.71 -5.49
N GLN A 142 -8.40 22.83 -6.22
CA GLN A 142 -9.28 23.16 -7.35
C GLN A 142 -9.11 22.23 -8.57
N THR A 143 -7.99 21.51 -8.66
CA THR A 143 -7.76 20.57 -9.77
C THR A 143 -8.58 19.29 -9.61
N TYR A 144 -9.03 18.98 -8.39
CA TYR A 144 -9.88 17.81 -8.13
C TYR A 144 -11.32 18.04 -8.62
N HIS A 145 -11.81 17.08 -9.40
CA HIS A 145 -13.19 17.03 -9.85
C HIS A 145 -13.75 15.61 -9.65
N PRO A 146 -14.95 15.44 -9.05
CA PRO A 146 -15.54 14.12 -8.85
C PRO A 146 -15.75 13.31 -10.15
N ARG A 147 -15.90 13.99 -11.30
CA ARG A 147 -16.03 13.37 -12.63
C ARG A 147 -14.72 12.74 -13.14
N GLN A 148 -13.61 12.90 -12.42
CA GLN A 148 -12.37 12.18 -12.70
C GLN A 148 -12.49 10.69 -12.37
N GLY A 149 -13.36 10.29 -11.45
CA GLY A 149 -13.67 8.88 -11.19
C GLY A 149 -14.95 8.45 -11.89
N GLU A 150 -14.87 7.41 -12.71
CA GLU A 150 -16.01 6.86 -13.46
C GLU A 150 -16.22 5.38 -13.11
N PHE A 151 -17.43 5.06 -12.66
CA PHE A 151 -17.90 3.68 -12.61
C PHE A 151 -18.47 3.29 -13.98
N VAL A 152 -17.83 2.32 -14.63
CA VAL A 152 -18.17 1.97 -16.02
C VAL A 152 -19.28 0.92 -16.06
N ALA A 153 -19.00 -0.26 -15.53
CA ALA A 153 -19.95 -1.36 -15.41
C ALA A 153 -19.37 -2.43 -14.47
N PRO A 154 -20.22 -3.18 -13.73
CA PRO A 154 -19.77 -4.23 -12.82
C PRO A 154 -19.39 -5.53 -13.54
N SER A 155 -19.88 -5.77 -14.75
CA SER A 155 -19.56 -6.98 -15.51
C SER A 155 -18.23 -6.82 -16.25
N PRO A 156 -17.35 -7.84 -16.29
CA PRO A 156 -16.06 -7.73 -16.98
C PRO A 156 -16.17 -7.37 -18.47
N LEU A 157 -17.17 -7.93 -19.17
CA LEU A 157 -17.44 -7.61 -20.57
C LEU A 157 -17.89 -6.16 -20.73
N GLY A 158 -18.83 -5.71 -19.89
CA GLY A 158 -19.34 -4.33 -19.92
C GLY A 158 -18.24 -3.32 -19.57
N TYR A 159 -17.42 -3.66 -18.57
CA TYR A 159 -16.28 -2.84 -18.17
C TYR A 159 -15.27 -2.71 -19.31
N GLY A 160 -14.86 -3.83 -19.91
CA GLY A 160 -13.92 -3.81 -21.03
C GLY A 160 -14.43 -3.01 -22.22
N ALA A 161 -15.70 -3.20 -22.60
CA ALA A 161 -16.32 -2.47 -23.69
C ALA A 161 -16.43 -0.96 -23.40
N GLY A 162 -16.82 -0.59 -22.18
CA GLY A 162 -16.95 0.82 -21.78
C GLY A 162 -15.60 1.53 -21.66
N VAL A 163 -14.57 0.86 -21.12
CA VAL A 163 -13.20 1.38 -21.09
C VAL A 163 -12.65 1.57 -22.50
N ALA A 164 -12.83 0.58 -23.39
CA ALA A 164 -12.38 0.68 -24.78
C ALA A 164 -13.08 1.82 -25.52
N ALA A 165 -14.40 1.97 -25.34
CA ALA A 165 -15.14 3.09 -25.91
C ALA A 165 -14.65 4.44 -25.36
N ALA A 166 -14.30 4.52 -24.08
CA ALA A 166 -13.78 5.73 -23.48
C ALA A 166 -12.39 6.11 -23.98
N MET A 167 -11.48 5.14 -24.14
CA MET A 167 -10.15 5.36 -24.72
C MET A 167 -10.19 5.89 -26.16
N GLY A 168 -11.27 5.65 -26.90
CA GLY A 168 -11.46 6.16 -28.25
C GLY A 168 -12.02 7.60 -28.35
N ARG A 169 -12.44 8.19 -27.22
CA ARG A 169 -13.08 9.52 -27.22
C ARG A 169 -12.07 10.66 -27.03
N ASP A 170 -11.12 10.50 -26.12
CA ASP A 170 -10.22 11.57 -25.70
C ASP A 170 -8.76 11.24 -26.03
N PRO A 171 -7.97 12.19 -26.55
CA PRO A 171 -6.54 11.99 -26.74
C PRO A 171 -5.86 11.91 -25.36
N VAL A 172 -5.25 10.77 -25.08
CA VAL A 172 -4.55 10.50 -23.82
C VAL A 172 -3.11 10.10 -24.09
N ALA A 173 -2.19 10.71 -23.34
CA ALA A 173 -0.76 10.43 -23.45
C ALA A 173 -0.40 9.06 -22.84
N LEU A 174 -1.22 8.58 -21.90
CA LEU A 174 -1.05 7.32 -21.18
C LEU A 174 -2.39 6.65 -20.90
N ASN A 175 -2.48 5.37 -21.28
CA ASN A 175 -3.50 4.44 -20.81
C ASN A 175 -2.82 3.39 -19.93
N ALA A 176 -3.16 3.37 -18.65
CA ALA A 176 -2.67 2.37 -17.70
C ALA A 176 -3.81 1.41 -17.34
N LEU A 177 -3.60 0.12 -17.62
CA LEU A 177 -4.48 -0.97 -17.21
C LEU A 177 -3.77 -1.73 -16.08
N VAL A 178 -4.46 -1.89 -14.95
CA VAL A 178 -3.97 -2.62 -13.77
C VAL A 178 -4.85 -3.83 -13.52
#